data_AF-A0A372LS31-F1
#
_entry.id   AF-A0A372LS31-F1
#
_cell.length_a   1.000
_cell.length_b   1.000
_cell.length_c   1.000
_cell.angle_alpha   90.00
_cell.angle_beta   90.00
_cell.angle_gamma   90.00
#
_symmetry.space_group_name_H-M   'P 1'
#
loop_
_entity.id
_entity.type
_entity.pdbx_description
1 polymer ?
#
loop_
_entity_poly.entity_id
_entity_poly.type
_entity_poly.pdbx_seq_one_letter_code
_entity_poly.pdbx_strand_id
1 'polypeptide(L)'
;MINNDEKQLDSPAIDGAMPHQMNSPSFKNTGIHMSSPFVNSSGVVIGDSLYASENSPLENWTEDTDPEVMAGDQWVHPTNDIGWNTAENRELLEHQRKPQGYPFMHPDKDVSSRETD
;
A
#
# COMPACT_ATOMS: atom_id res chain seq x y z
N MET A 1 30.72 -2.91 3.79
CA MET A 1 30.54 -2.03 2.61
C MET A 1 29.05 -1.76 2.55
N ILE A 2 28.62 -0.53 2.82
CA ILE A 2 27.20 -0.16 2.84
C ILE A 2 26.95 0.47 1.47
N ASN A 3 26.25 -0.26 0.59
CA ASN A 3 25.88 0.25 -0.73
C ASN A 3 24.69 1.20 -0.54
N ASN A 4 24.98 2.50 -0.49
CA ASN A 4 24.04 3.60 -0.28
C ASN A 4 23.42 4.11 -1.59
N ASP A 5 23.15 3.23 -2.56
CA ASP A 5 22.49 3.61 -3.82
C ASP A 5 20.98 3.30 -3.75
N GLU A 6 20.31 3.85 -2.73
CA GLU A 6 18.86 4.07 -2.85
C GLU A 6 18.67 5.20 -3.87
N LYS A 7 18.59 4.83 -5.15
CA LYS A 7 18.22 5.75 -6.22
C LYS A 7 16.87 6.37 -5.85
N GLN A 8 16.87 7.62 -5.41
CA GLN A 8 15.64 8.34 -5.10
C GLN A 8 14.76 8.33 -6.34
N LEU A 9 13.66 7.59 -6.27
CA LEU A 9 12.64 7.59 -7.30
C LEU A 9 11.83 8.86 -7.15
N ASP A 10 11.65 9.57 -8.27
CA ASP A 10 10.82 10.77 -8.29
C ASP A 10 9.38 10.38 -7.92
N SER A 11 8.82 11.11 -6.96
CA SER A 11 7.44 10.89 -6.56
C SER A 11 6.49 11.36 -7.67
N PRO A 12 5.51 10.54 -8.08
CA PRO A 12 4.49 10.96 -9.03
C PRO A 12 3.47 11.95 -8.43
N ALA A 13 3.59 12.27 -7.13
CA ALA A 13 2.68 13.16 -6.43
C ALA A 13 3.02 14.63 -6.67
N ILE A 14 1.98 15.44 -6.85
CA ILE A 14 2.07 16.90 -6.98
C ILE A 14 1.34 17.52 -5.80
N ASP A 15 2.07 18.22 -4.94
CA ASP A 15 1.53 18.95 -3.79
C ASP A 15 0.63 18.07 -2.89
N GLY A 16 1.08 16.84 -2.57
CA GLY A 16 0.32 15.91 -1.72
C GLY A 16 -0.95 15.34 -2.36
N ALA A 17 -1.06 15.38 -3.69
CA ALA A 17 -2.15 14.77 -4.45
C ALA A 17 -1.62 14.00 -5.68
N MET A 18 -2.45 13.11 -6.23
CA MET A 18 -2.12 12.27 -7.39
C MET A 18 -3.10 12.55 -8.54
N PRO A 19 -2.89 13.60 -9.37
CA PRO A 19 -3.88 14.04 -10.35
C PRO A 19 -4.23 13.00 -11.43
N HIS A 20 -3.33 12.05 -11.69
CA HIS A 20 -3.57 10.97 -12.65
C HIS A 20 -4.51 9.89 -12.09
N GLN A 21 -4.71 9.83 -10.77
CA GLN A 21 -5.64 8.92 -10.11
C GLN A 21 -6.93 9.69 -9.76
N MET A 22 -8.00 9.43 -10.53
CA MET A 22 -9.27 10.16 -10.42
C MET A 22 -9.86 10.20 -9.01
N ASN A 23 -9.70 9.12 -8.24
CA ASN A 23 -10.28 8.98 -6.90
C ASN A 23 -9.23 9.05 -5.77
N SER A 24 -7.99 9.45 -6.08
CA SER A 24 -6.96 9.53 -5.03
C SER A 24 -7.34 10.62 -4.02
N PRO A 25 -7.27 10.31 -2.71
CA PRO A 25 -7.39 11.32 -1.67
C PRO A 25 -6.27 12.36 -1.81
N SER A 26 -6.54 13.57 -1.33
CA SER A 26 -5.49 14.55 -1.09
C SER A 26 -4.97 14.43 0.34
N PHE A 27 -3.66 14.33 0.49
CA PHE A 27 -2.98 14.35 1.78
C PHE A 27 -2.72 15.78 2.29
N LYS A 28 -3.20 16.81 1.58
CA LYS A 28 -3.08 18.20 2.01
C LYS A 28 -3.77 18.40 3.36
N ASN A 29 -3.09 19.06 4.28
CA ASN A 29 -3.59 19.40 5.62
C ASN A 29 -3.95 18.21 6.52
N THR A 30 -3.61 16.97 6.17
CA THR A 30 -3.81 15.80 7.04
C THR A 30 -2.67 15.62 8.05
N GLY A 31 -1.54 16.30 7.85
CA GLY A 31 -0.31 16.12 8.63
C GLY A 31 0.49 14.87 8.23
N ILE A 32 0.01 14.09 7.25
CA ILE A 32 0.70 12.91 6.72
C ILE A 32 1.56 13.34 5.53
N HIS A 33 2.85 13.04 5.58
CA HIS A 33 3.77 13.27 4.45
C HIS A 33 3.76 12.07 3.50
N MET A 34 3.56 12.33 2.21
CA MET A 34 3.66 11.29 1.19
C MET A 34 5.09 10.76 1.12
N SER A 35 5.22 9.43 1.15
CA SER A 35 6.51 8.75 0.98
C SER A 35 6.86 8.62 -0.49
N SER A 36 8.16 8.63 -0.80
CA SER A 36 8.64 8.34 -2.15
C SER A 36 8.48 6.85 -2.48
N PRO A 37 8.32 6.50 -3.77
CA PRO A 37 8.34 5.11 -4.19
C PRO A 37 9.64 4.40 -3.81
N PHE A 38 9.57 3.09 -3.57
CA PHE A 38 10.73 2.26 -3.22
C PHE A 38 10.74 0.96 -4.03
N VAL A 39 11.89 0.27 -4.08
CA VAL A 39 12.02 -1.01 -4.77
C VAL A 39 11.99 -2.14 -3.75
N ASN A 40 11.14 -3.15 -3.95
CA ASN A 40 11.07 -4.31 -3.07
C ASN A 40 12.15 -5.37 -3.40
N SER A 41 12.20 -6.45 -2.63
CA SER A 41 13.19 -7.52 -2.82
C SER A 41 13.07 -8.25 -4.17
N SER A 42 11.88 -8.24 -4.77
CA SER A 42 11.60 -8.80 -6.10
C SER A 42 11.90 -7.82 -7.24
N GLY A 43 12.44 -6.64 -6.96
CA GLY A 43 12.76 -5.63 -7.96
C GLY A 43 11.53 -4.91 -8.53
N VAL A 44 10.38 -4.95 -7.82
CA VAL A 44 9.17 -4.21 -8.17
C VAL A 44 9.22 -2.84 -7.52
N VAL A 45 8.88 -1.80 -8.28
CA VAL A 45 8.72 -0.45 -7.74
C VAL A 45 7.34 -0.34 -7.08
N ILE A 46 7.33 -0.03 -5.80
CA ILE A 46 6.13 0.13 -4.98
C ILE A 46 5.85 1.63 -4.85
N GLY A 47 4.64 2.05 -5.24
CA GLY A 47 4.22 3.45 -5.22
C GLY A 47 4.42 4.22 -6.55
N ASP A 48 4.75 3.54 -7.66
CA ASP A 48 4.74 4.14 -9.01
C ASP A 48 3.43 3.93 -9.78
N SER A 49 2.47 3.22 -9.17
CA SER A 49 1.19 2.80 -9.76
C SER A 49 1.28 1.79 -10.92
N LEU A 50 2.48 1.30 -11.29
CA LEU A 50 2.68 0.35 -12.38
C LEU A 50 2.89 -1.07 -11.87
N TYR A 51 3.60 -1.24 -10.73
CA TYR A 51 3.89 -2.55 -10.12
C TYR A 51 4.53 -3.57 -11.08
N ALA A 52 5.24 -3.10 -12.11
CA ALA A 52 5.80 -3.94 -13.16
C ALA A 52 7.30 -4.21 -12.93
N SER A 53 7.72 -5.46 -13.12
CA SER A 53 9.14 -5.84 -13.17
C SER A 53 9.30 -7.18 -13.87
N GLU A 54 10.35 -7.31 -14.70
CA GLU A 54 10.60 -8.49 -15.55
C GLU A 54 10.74 -9.78 -14.75
N ASN A 55 11.22 -9.70 -13.50
CA ASN A 55 11.42 -10.86 -12.64
C ASN A 55 10.38 -10.93 -11.50
N SER A 56 9.31 -10.14 -11.58
CA SER A 56 8.30 -10.15 -10.53
C SER A 56 7.46 -11.43 -10.56
N PRO A 57 7.02 -11.92 -9.38
CA PRO A 57 6.02 -12.98 -9.29
C PRO A 57 4.67 -12.60 -9.92
N LEU A 58 4.36 -11.30 -10.04
CA LEU A 58 3.13 -10.80 -10.67
C LEU A 58 3.11 -11.07 -12.18
N GLU A 59 4.24 -10.87 -12.86
CA GLU A 59 4.37 -11.08 -14.31
C GLU A 59 4.73 -12.53 -14.69
N ASN A 60 5.38 -13.26 -13.78
CA ASN A 60 5.87 -14.63 -14.02
C ASN A 60 5.15 -15.67 -13.15
N TRP A 61 3.87 -15.47 -12.87
CA TRP A 61 3.09 -16.37 -12.02
C TRP A 61 3.01 -17.79 -12.61
N THR A 62 3.34 -18.80 -11.81
CA THR A 62 3.20 -20.22 -12.14
C THR A 62 2.42 -20.97 -11.06
N GLU A 63 2.06 -22.23 -11.32
CA GLU A 63 1.44 -23.10 -10.30
C GLU A 63 2.34 -23.39 -9.09
N ASP A 64 3.66 -23.30 -9.28
CA ASP A 64 4.66 -23.50 -8.25
C ASP A 64 5.00 -22.19 -7.48
N THR A 65 4.41 -21.05 -7.88
CA THR A 65 4.66 -19.77 -7.22
C THR A 65 3.93 -19.71 -5.89
N ASP A 66 4.68 -19.60 -4.80
CA ASP A 66 4.12 -19.44 -3.46
C ASP A 66 3.52 -18.02 -3.31
N PRO A 67 2.20 -17.87 -3.07
CA PRO A 67 1.57 -16.56 -2.87
C PRO A 67 2.15 -15.77 -1.69
N GLU A 68 2.75 -16.42 -0.69
CA GLU A 68 3.32 -15.76 0.48
C GLU A 68 4.43 -14.76 0.09
N VAL A 69 5.12 -14.98 -1.03
CA VAL A 69 6.18 -14.08 -1.50
C VAL A 69 5.66 -12.70 -1.89
N MET A 70 4.35 -12.59 -2.20
CA MET A 70 3.66 -11.34 -2.53
C MET A 70 2.92 -10.73 -1.34
N ALA A 71 3.19 -11.22 -0.12
CA ALA A 71 2.61 -10.70 1.11
C ALA A 71 3.64 -9.90 1.93
N GLY A 72 3.12 -9.08 2.85
CA GLY A 72 3.90 -8.30 3.80
C GLY A 72 4.20 -6.86 3.36
N ASP A 73 4.89 -6.14 4.25
CA ASP A 73 5.05 -4.69 4.18
C ASP A 73 5.80 -4.20 2.93
N GLN A 74 6.65 -5.06 2.35
CA GLN A 74 7.39 -4.76 1.13
C GLN A 74 6.52 -4.62 -0.14
N TRP A 75 5.23 -4.96 -0.05
CA TRP A 75 4.26 -4.86 -1.13
C TRP A 75 3.23 -3.74 -0.93
N VAL A 76 3.29 -3.06 0.21
CA VAL A 76 2.31 -2.04 0.60
C VAL A 76 3.00 -0.68 0.66
N HIS A 77 2.53 0.27 -0.15
CA HIS A 77 3.01 1.64 -0.04
C HIS A 77 2.23 2.39 1.05
N PRO A 78 2.89 3.08 2.01
CA PRO A 78 2.18 3.71 3.12
C PRO A 78 1.18 4.80 2.69
N THR A 79 1.48 5.53 1.60
CA THR A 79 0.69 6.70 1.18
C THR A 79 0.24 6.68 -0.29
N ASN A 80 0.49 5.58 -1.01
CA ASN A 80 0.21 5.49 -2.45
C ASN A 80 -0.08 4.04 -2.85
N ASP A 81 -1.15 3.52 -2.27
CA ASP A 81 -1.68 2.19 -2.51
C ASP A 81 -3.07 2.33 -3.15
N ILE A 82 -3.44 1.39 -4.02
CA ILE A 82 -4.75 1.38 -4.69
C ILE A 82 -5.91 1.37 -3.69
N GLY A 83 -5.70 0.80 -2.49
CA GLY A 83 -6.71 0.77 -1.43
C GLY A 83 -7.19 2.17 -0.98
N TRP A 84 -6.36 3.20 -1.13
CA TRP A 84 -6.71 4.58 -0.77
C TRP A 84 -7.77 5.20 -1.70
N ASN A 85 -7.96 4.67 -2.90
CA ASN A 85 -8.92 5.18 -3.88
C ASN A 85 -10.38 4.83 -3.56
N THR A 86 -10.62 3.99 -2.55
CA THR A 86 -11.99 3.65 -2.13
C THR A 86 -12.66 4.85 -1.46
N ALA A 87 -13.98 4.98 -1.65
CA ALA A 87 -14.74 6.11 -1.11
C ALA A 87 -14.64 6.21 0.42
N GLU A 88 -14.67 5.07 1.11
CA GLU A 88 -14.53 4.99 2.56
C GLU A 88 -13.16 5.48 3.04
N ASN A 89 -12.07 4.96 2.48
CA ASN A 89 -10.72 5.34 2.88
C ASN A 89 -10.41 6.81 2.57
N ARG A 90 -10.92 7.31 1.43
CA ARG A 90 -10.83 8.73 1.09
C ARG A 90 -11.57 9.60 2.10
N GLU A 91 -12.80 9.23 2.49
CA GLU A 91 -13.55 9.98 3.50
C GLU A 91 -12.81 10.00 4.85
N LEU A 92 -12.23 8.87 5.26
CA LEU A 92 -11.46 8.75 6.50
C LEU A 92 -10.24 9.69 6.50
N LEU A 93 -9.46 9.70 5.42
CA LEU A 93 -8.29 10.60 5.29
C LEU A 93 -8.69 12.07 5.25
N GLU A 94 -9.63 12.43 4.37
CA GLU A 94 -10.01 13.82 4.14
C GLU A 94 -10.68 14.44 5.38
N HIS A 95 -11.46 13.66 6.13
CA HIS A 95 -12.10 14.11 7.38
C HIS A 95 -11.25 13.85 8.63
N GLN A 96 -10.02 13.36 8.47
CA GLN A 96 -9.12 12.98 9.58
C GLN A 96 -9.81 12.08 10.61
N ARG A 97 -10.74 11.23 10.14
CA ARG A 97 -11.49 10.31 10.98
C ARG A 97 -10.63 9.08 11.22
N LYS A 98 -10.54 8.68 12.48
CA LYS A 98 -9.92 7.39 12.81
C LYS A 98 -10.80 6.28 12.25
N PRO A 99 -10.22 5.26 11.60
CA PRO A 99 -10.98 4.10 11.16
C PRO A 99 -11.71 3.50 12.36
N GLN A 100 -13.00 3.20 12.19
CA GLN A 100 -13.75 2.50 13.22
C GLN A 100 -13.31 1.04 13.18
N GLY A 101 -12.26 0.72 13.94
CA GLY A 101 -11.71 -0.63 14.07
C GLY A 101 -12.71 -1.53 14.78
N TYR A 102 -13.73 -1.98 14.07
CA TYR A 102 -14.53 -3.11 14.50
C TYR A 102 -13.78 -4.40 14.15
N PRO A 103 -13.78 -5.43 15.01
CA PRO A 103 -13.24 -6.72 14.62
C PRO A 103 -13.90 -7.16 13.31
N PHE A 104 -13.12 -7.59 12.33
CA PHE A 104 -13.67 -8.25 11.16
C PHE A 104 -14.40 -9.50 11.65
N MET A 105 -15.74 -9.46 11.64
CA MET A 105 -16.58 -10.58 12.03
C MET A 105 -17.18 -11.17 10.77
N HIS A 106 -16.92 -12.44 10.51
CA HIS A 106 -17.65 -13.16 9.49
C HIS A 106 -19.10 -13.36 10.00
N PRO A 107 -20.15 -13.08 9.20
CA PRO A 107 -21.54 -13.08 9.68
C PRO A 107 -21.94 -14.35 10.45
N ASP A 108 -21.44 -15.50 9.98
CA ASP A 108 -21.74 -16.80 10.58
C ASP A 108 -20.58 -17.46 11.33
N LYS A 109 -19.36 -16.91 11.28
CA LYS A 109 -18.17 -17.58 11.82
C LYS A 109 -17.49 -16.68 12.85
N ASP A 110 -17.48 -17.15 14.09
CA ASP A 110 -16.74 -16.51 15.17
C ASP A 110 -15.23 -16.79 15.00
N VAL A 111 -14.46 -15.71 14.89
CA VAL A 111 -12.99 -15.73 14.79
C VAL A 111 -12.34 -15.12 16.03
N SER A 112 -13.09 -14.94 17.13
CA SER A 112 -12.53 -14.47 18.39
C SER A 112 -11.54 -15.51 18.95
N SER A 113 -10.26 -15.16 18.98
CA SER A 113 -9.26 -15.91 19.72
C SER A 113 -9.49 -15.66 21.20
N ARG A 114 -9.74 -16.73 21.96
CA ARG A 114 -9.88 -16.68 23.42
C ARG A 114 -8.49 -16.39 24.02
N GLU A 115 -8.26 -15.17 24.52
CA GLU A 115 -7.10 -14.90 25.39
C GLU A 115 -7.23 -15.81 26.62
N THR A 116 -6.27 -16.70 26.80
CA THR A 116 -6.07 -17.38 28.08
C THR A 116 -5.02 -16.60 28.86
N ASP A 117 -5.36 -16.24 30.10
CA ASP A 117 -4.56 -15.53 31.10
C ASP A 117 -3.11 -16.04 31.24
#